data_AF-A0A7C6HM46-F1
#
_entry.id   AF-A0A7C6HM46-F1
#
_cell.length_a   1.000
_cell.length_b   1.000
_cell.length_c   1.000
_cell.angle_alpha   90.00
_cell.angle_beta   90.00
_cell.angle_gamma   90.00
#
_symmetry.space_group_name_H-M   'P 1'
#
loop_
_entity.id
_entity.type
_entity.pdbx_description
1 polymer ?
#
loop_
_entity_poly.entity_id
_entity_poly.type
_entity_poly.pdbx_seq_one_letter_code
_entity_poly.pdbx_strand_id
1 'polypeptide(L)'
;MRVALFGGAFDPFHLAHLEMINSCWALGKYEQLIVMPTGLSPHKNLQASLAAYRYETCRLALQDHDEGILLSDEEIVYPGISYTVDTVGRLKAAAATDALTIDLLIGSDSLLAIHKWYKYEQLLKEVGLVVAVRNPAQIKEINDQAQKISRQYNTRIEILQMEPIPISSTKVREALLGGESADHLLPPSVASFINDNKIYAFASDLSGLSSDWLYLQKLEQTQWPLLSQKRRVHGLNVMQYSIHLAKIHKVDLRRAAVAGLLHDYA
;
A
#
# COMPACT_ATOMS: atom_id res chain seq x y z
N MET A 1 -21.53 -10.74 -6.61
CA MET A 1 -20.17 -10.30 -6.97
C MET A 1 -19.21 -10.66 -5.86
N ARG A 2 -18.14 -11.42 -6.13
CA ARG A 2 -17.09 -11.72 -5.14
C ARG A 2 -15.78 -11.02 -5.49
N VAL A 3 -15.25 -10.26 -4.53
CA VAL A 3 -14.05 -9.43 -4.69
C VAL A 3 -12.99 -9.79 -3.66
N ALA A 4 -11.74 -9.89 -4.10
CA ALA A 4 -10.59 -9.89 -3.21
C ALA A 4 -10.08 -8.46 -3.04
N LEU A 5 -9.92 -7.98 -1.82
CA LEU A 5 -9.35 -6.66 -1.53
C LEU A 5 -7.95 -6.83 -0.92
N PHE A 6 -6.94 -6.32 -1.61
CA PHE A 6 -5.55 -6.33 -1.17
C PHE A 6 -5.07 -4.92 -0.84
N GLY A 7 -5.25 -4.55 0.42
CA GLY A 7 -4.78 -3.28 0.97
C GLY A 7 -3.34 -3.37 1.47
N GLY A 8 -2.54 -2.32 1.27
CA GLY A 8 -1.16 -2.28 1.76
C GLY A 8 -0.50 -0.92 1.59
N ALA A 9 0.56 -0.68 2.35
CA ALA A 9 1.36 0.53 2.17
C ALA A 9 2.02 0.54 0.79
N PHE A 10 2.53 -0.62 0.34
CA PHE A 10 3.26 -0.80 -0.92
C PHE A 10 4.40 0.21 -1.09
N ASP A 11 5.34 0.24 -0.14
CA ASP A 11 6.43 1.22 -0.11
C ASP A 11 7.83 0.58 -0.13
N PRO A 12 8.28 -0.02 -1.25
CA PRO A 12 7.56 -0.09 -2.52
C PRO A 12 6.75 -1.39 -2.67
N PHE A 13 5.97 -1.46 -3.75
CA PHE A 13 5.46 -2.73 -4.27
C PHE A 13 6.64 -3.66 -4.66
N HIS A 14 6.53 -4.97 -4.43
CA HIS A 14 7.65 -5.91 -4.60
C HIS A 14 7.15 -7.32 -5.00
N LEU A 15 8.07 -8.22 -5.38
CA LEU A 15 7.72 -9.53 -5.92
C LEU A 15 6.84 -10.39 -4.99
N ALA A 16 7.01 -10.30 -3.66
CA ALA A 16 6.10 -11.03 -2.76
C ALA A 16 4.65 -10.51 -2.77
N HIS A 17 4.41 -9.22 -3.07
CA HIS A 17 3.04 -8.71 -3.24
C HIS A 17 2.45 -9.23 -4.55
N LEU A 18 3.26 -9.27 -5.61
CA LEU A 18 2.87 -9.81 -6.90
C LEU A 18 2.46 -11.29 -6.80
N GLU A 19 3.25 -12.08 -6.09
CA GLU A 19 2.96 -13.49 -5.87
C GLU A 19 1.66 -13.69 -5.08
N MET A 20 1.40 -12.88 -4.05
CA MET A 20 0.14 -12.94 -3.32
C MET A 20 -1.06 -12.67 -4.24
N ILE A 21 -0.94 -11.71 -5.16
CA ILE A 21 -1.99 -11.38 -6.13
C ILE A 21 -2.19 -12.54 -7.11
N ASN A 22 -1.11 -13.06 -7.69
CA ASN A 22 -1.17 -14.17 -8.65
C ASN A 22 -1.77 -15.43 -8.02
N SER A 23 -1.29 -15.80 -6.83
CA SER A 23 -1.80 -16.95 -6.09
C SER A 23 -3.28 -16.77 -5.71
N CYS A 24 -3.69 -15.57 -5.28
CA CYS A 24 -5.10 -15.29 -4.96
C CYS A 24 -6.00 -15.32 -6.22
N TRP A 25 -5.53 -14.74 -7.32
CA TRP A 25 -6.24 -14.73 -8.60
C TRP A 25 -6.41 -16.15 -9.17
N ALA A 26 -5.38 -16.98 -9.05
CA ALA A 26 -5.38 -18.37 -9.48
C ALA A 26 -6.43 -19.25 -8.76
N LEU A 27 -7.03 -18.79 -7.65
CA LEU A 27 -8.16 -19.47 -7.02
C LEU A 27 -9.42 -19.48 -7.92
N GLY A 28 -9.49 -18.63 -8.95
CA GLY A 28 -10.52 -18.68 -9.99
C GLY A 28 -11.95 -18.40 -9.53
N LYS A 29 -12.12 -17.77 -8.36
CA LYS A 29 -13.43 -17.54 -7.72
C LYS A 29 -13.75 -16.06 -7.48
N TYR A 30 -12.85 -15.17 -7.86
CA TYR A 30 -12.98 -13.73 -7.74
C TYR A 30 -13.34 -13.14 -9.10
N GLU A 31 -14.36 -12.29 -9.13
CA GLU A 31 -14.69 -11.50 -10.30
C GLU A 31 -13.73 -10.31 -10.42
N GLN A 32 -13.26 -9.79 -9.28
CA GLN A 32 -12.27 -8.73 -9.22
C GLN A 32 -11.29 -8.95 -8.06
N LEU A 33 -10.03 -8.54 -8.27
CA LEU A 33 -9.04 -8.36 -7.22
C LEU A 33 -8.62 -6.89 -7.22
N ILE A 34 -8.93 -6.17 -6.14
CA ILE A 34 -8.62 -4.75 -6.00
C ILE A 34 -7.36 -4.59 -5.15
N VAL A 35 -6.28 -4.11 -5.76
CA VAL A 35 -5.07 -3.65 -5.07
C VAL A 35 -5.29 -2.20 -4.67
N MET A 36 -5.11 -1.89 -3.38
CA MET A 36 -5.46 -0.58 -2.83
C MET A 36 -4.32 -0.04 -1.96
N PRO A 37 -3.48 0.87 -2.47
CA PRO A 37 -2.47 1.52 -1.66
C PRO A 37 -3.12 2.37 -0.57
N THR A 38 -2.65 2.23 0.66
CA THR A 38 -3.26 2.93 1.80
C THR A 38 -3.12 4.44 1.67
N GLY A 39 -4.15 5.18 2.11
CA GLY A 39 -4.10 6.62 2.29
C GLY A 39 -3.38 7.03 3.57
N LEU A 40 -4.00 7.90 4.38
CA LEU A 40 -3.48 8.27 5.69
C LEU A 40 -3.75 7.12 6.69
N SER A 41 -2.72 6.32 6.98
CA SER A 41 -2.85 5.20 7.93
C SER A 41 -2.91 5.66 9.40
N PRO A 42 -3.74 5.03 10.26
CA PRO A 42 -3.80 5.31 11.70
C PRO A 42 -2.52 4.89 12.44
N HIS A 43 -1.76 3.96 11.87
CA HIS A 43 -0.53 3.45 12.49
C HIS A 43 0.58 4.49 12.30
N LYS A 44 0.73 5.36 13.31
CA LYS A 44 1.83 6.34 13.42
C LYS A 44 3.18 5.63 13.25
N ASN A 45 4.08 6.25 12.47
CA ASN A 45 5.55 6.08 12.46
C ASN A 45 6.23 5.48 11.22
N LEU A 46 5.61 5.48 10.05
CA LEU A 46 6.40 5.35 8.82
C LEU A 46 6.25 6.64 8.02
N GLN A 47 7.37 7.35 7.83
CA GLN A 47 7.55 8.24 6.69
C GLN A 47 7.54 7.37 5.41
N ALA A 48 6.41 6.72 5.16
CA ALA A 48 6.20 6.01 3.92
C ALA A 48 6.27 7.03 2.81
N SER A 49 6.77 6.61 1.65
CA SER A 49 6.78 7.45 0.45
C SER A 49 5.40 8.06 0.21
N LEU A 50 5.38 9.28 -0.31
CA LEU A 50 4.16 9.96 -0.72
C LEU A 50 3.36 9.09 -1.70
N ALA A 51 2.04 9.19 -1.64
CA ALA A 51 1.10 8.22 -2.19
C ALA A 51 1.22 8.04 -3.71
N ALA A 52 1.57 9.10 -4.44
CA ALA A 52 1.71 9.03 -5.89
C ALA A 52 2.85 8.10 -6.31
N TYR A 53 3.97 8.06 -5.57
CA TYR A 53 5.02 7.07 -5.83
C TYR A 53 4.54 5.64 -5.58
N ARG A 54 3.88 5.40 -4.44
CA ARG A 54 3.40 4.07 -4.07
C ARG A 54 2.38 3.55 -5.09
N TYR A 55 1.42 4.40 -5.44
CA TYR A 55 0.45 4.10 -6.49
C TYR A 55 1.11 3.80 -7.84
N GLU A 56 2.11 4.57 -8.24
CA GLU A 56 2.81 4.33 -9.50
C GLU A 56 3.55 2.99 -9.51
N THR A 57 4.19 2.62 -8.41
CA THR A 57 4.82 1.29 -8.31
C THR A 57 3.81 0.15 -8.40
N CYS A 58 2.61 0.31 -7.82
CA CYS A 58 1.52 -0.66 -8.01
C CYS A 58 1.06 -0.68 -9.47
N ARG A 59 0.83 0.49 -10.09
CA ARG A 59 0.35 0.60 -11.47
C ARG A 59 1.30 -0.08 -12.46
N LEU A 60 2.60 0.16 -12.30
CA LEU A 60 3.64 -0.45 -13.14
C LEU A 60 3.80 -1.95 -12.92
N ALA A 61 3.58 -2.44 -11.70
CA ALA A 61 3.61 -3.87 -11.40
C ALA A 61 2.41 -4.61 -12.01
N LEU A 62 1.26 -3.95 -12.10
CA LEU A 62 -0.02 -4.55 -12.53
C LEU A 62 -0.31 -4.37 -14.03
N GLN A 63 0.50 -3.62 -14.77
CA GLN A 63 0.20 -3.20 -16.15
C GLN A 63 -0.07 -4.37 -17.12
N ASP A 64 0.50 -5.55 -16.87
CA ASP A 64 0.40 -6.73 -17.73
C ASP A 64 -0.54 -7.82 -17.16
N HIS A 65 -1.39 -7.47 -16.18
CA HIS A 65 -2.30 -8.41 -15.51
C HIS A 65 -3.69 -8.46 -16.16
N ASP A 66 -4.49 -9.46 -15.75
CA ASP A 66 -5.88 -9.64 -16.14
C ASP A 66 -6.72 -8.37 -15.83
N GLU A 67 -7.71 -8.06 -16.68
CA GLU A 67 -8.60 -6.91 -16.51
C GLU A 67 -9.41 -6.97 -15.20
N GLY A 68 -9.59 -8.16 -14.61
CA GLY A 68 -10.18 -8.33 -13.29
C GLY A 68 -9.29 -7.88 -12.12
N ILE A 69 -7.98 -7.63 -12.35
CA ILE A 69 -7.06 -7.12 -11.34
C ILE A 69 -6.98 -5.59 -11.45
N LEU A 70 -7.58 -4.92 -10.49
CA LEU A 70 -7.79 -3.47 -10.50
C LEU A 70 -6.88 -2.77 -9.49
N LEU A 71 -6.40 -1.58 -9.84
CA LEU A 71 -5.74 -0.67 -8.92
C LEU A 71 -6.72 0.43 -8.50
N SER A 72 -6.91 0.63 -7.20
CA SER A 72 -7.80 1.66 -6.66
C SER A 72 -7.04 2.69 -5.83
N ASP A 73 -7.38 3.96 -6.00
CA ASP A 73 -6.89 5.09 -5.22
C ASP A 73 -7.86 5.55 -4.12
N GLU A 74 -8.93 4.78 -3.87
CA GLU A 74 -10.04 5.15 -2.98
C GLU A 74 -9.57 5.59 -1.58
N GLU A 75 -8.69 4.82 -0.92
CA GLU A 75 -8.14 5.22 0.37
C GLU A 75 -7.22 6.45 0.28
N ILE A 76 -6.52 6.64 -0.85
CA ILE A 76 -5.64 7.79 -1.04
C ILE A 76 -6.45 9.07 -1.18
N VAL A 77 -7.58 9.04 -1.90
CA VAL A 77 -8.43 10.22 -2.11
C VAL A 77 -9.36 10.49 -0.93
N TYR A 78 -9.56 9.52 -0.03
CA TYR A 78 -10.43 9.66 1.12
C TYR A 78 -9.92 10.73 2.12
N PRO A 79 -10.70 11.78 2.41
CA PRO A 79 -10.28 12.87 3.30
C PRO A 79 -10.32 12.41 4.76
N GLY A 80 -9.26 11.76 5.22
CA GLY A 80 -9.16 11.32 6.61
C GLY A 80 -8.28 10.09 6.79
N ILE A 81 -8.30 9.59 8.02
CA ILE A 81 -7.63 8.33 8.36
C ILE A 81 -8.38 7.19 7.67
N SER A 82 -7.65 6.35 6.95
CA SER A 82 -8.21 5.17 6.27
C SER A 82 -8.20 3.98 7.22
N TYR A 83 -9.39 3.50 7.61
CA TYR A 83 -9.58 2.26 8.34
C TYR A 83 -10.23 1.21 7.43
N THR A 84 -9.71 -0.01 7.41
CA THR A 84 -10.21 -1.08 6.52
C THR A 84 -11.71 -1.35 6.71
N VAL A 85 -12.23 -1.25 7.94
CA VAL A 85 -13.66 -1.40 8.23
C VAL A 85 -14.52 -0.35 7.52
N ASP A 86 -14.03 0.89 7.47
CA ASP A 86 -14.74 1.99 6.81
C ASP A 86 -14.61 1.86 5.28
N THR A 87 -13.43 1.46 4.78
CA THR A 87 -13.20 1.14 3.36
C THR A 87 -14.15 0.05 2.88
N VAL A 88 -14.25 -1.07 3.59
CA VAL A 88 -15.19 -2.16 3.28
C VAL A 88 -16.64 -1.65 3.30
N GLY A 89 -17.00 -0.84 4.31
CA GLY A 89 -18.32 -0.22 4.39
C GLY A 89 -18.66 0.65 3.18
N ARG A 90 -17.72 1.49 2.73
CA ARG A 90 -17.90 2.35 1.55
C ARG A 90 -18.00 1.53 0.26
N LEU A 91 -17.17 0.51 0.08
CA LEU A 91 -17.25 -0.38 -1.08
C LEU A 91 -18.59 -1.13 -1.15
N LYS A 92 -19.07 -1.64 -0.01
CA LYS A 92 -20.40 -2.28 0.07
C LYS A 92 -21.54 -1.29 -0.19
N ALA A 93 -21.47 -0.09 0.36
CA ALA A 93 -22.50 0.94 0.14
C ALA A 93 -22.55 1.42 -1.33
N ALA A 94 -21.41 1.46 -2.02
CA ALA A 94 -21.33 1.82 -3.43
C ALA A 94 -21.86 0.70 -4.35
N ALA A 95 -21.74 -0.56 -3.93
CA ALA A 95 -22.37 -1.67 -4.63
C ALA A 95 -23.88 -1.64 -4.37
N ALA A 96 -24.67 -1.24 -5.38
CA ALA A 96 -26.13 -1.06 -5.30
C ALA A 96 -26.94 -2.35 -5.03
N THR A 97 -26.31 -3.44 -4.57
CA THR A 97 -26.93 -4.73 -4.24
C THR A 97 -26.26 -5.35 -3.01
N ASP A 98 -27.04 -6.03 -2.16
CA ASP A 98 -26.55 -6.81 -1.01
C ASP A 98 -25.66 -8.03 -1.39
N ALA A 99 -25.36 -8.20 -2.67
CA ALA A 99 -24.65 -9.36 -3.22
C ALA A 99 -23.13 -9.20 -3.31
N LEU A 100 -22.54 -8.10 -2.80
CA LEU A 100 -21.09 -7.91 -2.76
C LEU A 100 -20.47 -8.65 -1.56
N THR A 101 -19.70 -9.68 -1.87
CA THR A 101 -18.86 -10.38 -0.90
C THR A 101 -17.41 -9.95 -1.05
N ILE A 102 -16.80 -9.45 0.03
CA ILE A 102 -15.39 -9.06 0.05
C ILE A 102 -14.61 -10.07 0.90
N ASP A 103 -13.50 -10.56 0.37
CA ASP A 103 -12.47 -11.25 1.15
C ASP A 103 -11.18 -10.40 1.15
N LEU A 104 -10.57 -10.21 2.32
CA LEU A 104 -9.32 -9.48 2.44
C LEU A 104 -8.13 -10.41 2.16
N LEU A 105 -7.31 -10.08 1.17
CA LEU A 105 -6.01 -10.71 0.96
C LEU A 105 -5.01 -10.10 1.94
N ILE A 106 -4.51 -10.88 2.89
CA ILE A 106 -3.60 -10.40 3.94
C ILE A 106 -2.44 -11.37 4.15
N GLY A 107 -1.32 -10.86 4.67
CA GLY A 107 -0.24 -11.70 5.17
C GLY A 107 -0.58 -12.32 6.53
N SER A 108 0.07 -13.44 6.86
CA SER A 108 -0.08 -14.13 8.15
C SER A 108 0.24 -13.25 9.36
N ASP A 109 1.18 -12.31 9.22
CA ASP A 109 1.50 -11.29 10.23
C ASP A 109 0.29 -10.39 10.55
N SER A 110 -0.50 -10.03 9.54
CA SER A 110 -1.73 -9.25 9.73
C SER A 110 -2.81 -10.07 10.42
N LEU A 111 -2.95 -11.36 10.11
CA LEU A 111 -3.90 -12.25 10.80
C LEU A 111 -3.61 -12.31 12.31
N LEU A 112 -2.35 -12.47 12.70
CA LEU A 112 -1.93 -12.54 14.11
C LEU A 112 -2.16 -11.19 14.82
N ALA A 113 -2.00 -10.07 14.11
CA ALA A 113 -2.18 -8.72 14.64
C ALA A 113 -3.59 -8.13 14.45
N ILE A 114 -4.55 -8.86 13.87
CA ILE A 114 -5.83 -8.30 13.41
C ILE A 114 -6.68 -7.69 14.54
N HIS A 115 -6.52 -8.19 15.78
CA HIS A 115 -7.18 -7.66 16.97
C HIS A 115 -6.78 -6.20 17.31
N LYS A 116 -5.70 -5.70 16.71
CA LYS A 116 -5.25 -4.31 16.86
C LYS A 116 -5.90 -3.36 15.85
N TRP A 117 -6.62 -3.87 14.86
CA TRP A 117 -7.26 -3.06 13.84
C TRP A 117 -8.49 -2.36 14.41
N TYR A 118 -8.77 -1.16 13.90
CA TYR A 118 -9.93 -0.39 14.33
C TYR A 118 -11.23 -1.15 14.02
N LYS A 119 -12.06 -1.36 15.06
CA LYS A 119 -13.30 -2.13 15.01
C LYS A 119 -13.15 -3.51 14.33
N TYR A 120 -12.05 -4.21 14.62
CA TYR A 120 -11.75 -5.51 14.02
C TYR A 120 -12.90 -6.53 14.13
N GLU A 121 -13.66 -6.54 15.24
CA GLU A 121 -14.81 -7.45 15.43
C GLU A 121 -15.94 -7.19 14.43
N GLN A 122 -16.19 -5.91 14.11
CA GLN A 122 -17.16 -5.54 13.07
C GLN A 122 -16.62 -5.99 11.71
N LEU A 123 -15.36 -5.68 11.41
CA LEU A 123 -14.72 -6.06 10.16
C LEU A 123 -14.80 -7.58 9.91
N LEU A 124 -14.46 -8.39 10.90
CA LEU A 124 -14.43 -9.86 10.80
C LEU A 124 -15.81 -10.49 10.54
N LYS A 125 -16.90 -9.80 10.87
CA LYS A 125 -18.26 -10.23 10.55
C LYS A 125 -18.66 -9.88 9.12
N GLU A 126 -17.99 -8.89 8.52
CA GLU A 126 -18.35 -8.32 7.22
C GLU A 126 -17.56 -8.91 6.05
N VAL A 127 -16.37 -9.49 6.30
CA VAL A 127 -15.45 -9.97 5.26
C VAL A 127 -15.09 -11.43 5.45
N GLY A 128 -14.61 -12.08 4.38
CA GLY A 128 -13.73 -13.24 4.52
C GLY A 128 -12.26 -12.83 4.54
N LEU A 129 -11.37 -13.78 4.80
CA LEU A 129 -9.92 -13.58 4.78
C LEU A 129 -9.26 -14.63 3.88
N VAL A 130 -8.34 -14.19 3.03
CA VAL A 130 -7.39 -15.02 2.29
C VAL A 130 -6.02 -14.73 2.87
N VAL A 131 -5.42 -15.70 3.55
CA VAL A 131 -4.21 -15.50 4.35
C VAL A 131 -3.01 -16.12 3.65
N ALA A 132 -2.10 -15.28 3.17
CA ALA A 132 -0.81 -15.68 2.64
C ALA A 132 0.18 -16.00 3.78
N VAL A 133 0.69 -17.23 3.80
CA VAL A 133 1.65 -17.69 4.81
C VAL A 133 3.05 -17.21 4.43
N ARG A 134 3.60 -16.26 5.19
CA ARG A 134 4.93 -15.69 4.92
C ARG A 134 6.06 -16.47 5.57
N ASN A 135 5.76 -17.20 6.64
CA ASN A 135 6.72 -18.02 7.38
C ASN A 135 6.10 -19.40 7.70
N PRO A 136 6.51 -20.47 6.99
CA PRO A 136 5.99 -21.82 7.22
C PRO A 136 6.17 -22.32 8.66
N ALA A 137 7.20 -21.84 9.38
CA ALA A 137 7.43 -22.24 10.77
C ALA A 137 6.27 -21.83 11.70
N GLN A 138 5.46 -20.85 11.31
CA GLN A 138 4.31 -20.36 12.08
C GLN A 138 2.98 -20.98 11.64
N ILE A 139 2.98 -21.96 10.73
CA ILE A 139 1.74 -22.51 10.15
C ILE A 139 0.74 -23.01 11.20
N LYS A 140 1.23 -23.60 12.30
CA LYS A 140 0.39 -24.07 13.40
C LYS A 140 -0.32 -22.90 14.09
N GLU A 141 0.44 -21.87 14.46
CA GLU A 141 -0.09 -20.65 15.11
C GLU A 141 -1.12 -19.95 14.22
N ILE A 142 -0.82 -19.85 12.91
CA ILE A 142 -1.70 -19.28 11.90
C ILE A 142 -3.02 -20.07 11.83
N ASN A 143 -2.96 -21.40 11.78
CA ASN A 143 -4.13 -22.25 11.75
C ASN A 143 -4.98 -22.15 13.02
N ASP A 144 -4.34 -22.14 14.20
CA ASP A 144 -5.02 -22.01 15.48
C ASP A 144 -5.76 -20.66 15.57
N GLN A 145 -5.10 -19.58 15.17
CA GLN A 145 -5.70 -18.24 15.14
C GLN A 145 -6.84 -18.13 14.10
N ALA A 146 -6.66 -18.70 12.91
CA ALA A 146 -7.70 -18.75 11.88
C ALA A 146 -8.94 -19.52 12.38
N GLN A 147 -8.76 -20.70 12.97
CA GLN A 147 -9.87 -21.47 13.54
C GLN A 147 -10.59 -20.71 14.65
N LYS A 148 -9.85 -20.03 15.53
CA LYS A 148 -10.42 -19.21 16.59
C LYS A 148 -11.29 -18.09 16.03
N ILE A 149 -10.76 -17.30 15.10
CA ILE A 149 -11.49 -16.19 14.46
C ILE A 149 -12.74 -16.73 13.73
N SER A 150 -12.58 -17.79 12.95
CA SER A 150 -13.67 -18.38 12.19
C SER A 150 -14.81 -18.84 13.11
N ARG A 151 -14.50 -19.52 14.23
CA ARG A 151 -15.51 -19.94 15.22
C ARG A 151 -16.16 -18.77 15.95
N GLN A 152 -15.39 -17.75 16.31
CA GLN A 152 -15.88 -16.64 17.14
C GLN A 152 -16.74 -15.66 16.35
N TYR A 153 -16.40 -15.39 15.08
CA TYR A 153 -17.03 -14.35 14.27
C TYR A 153 -17.76 -14.87 13.04
N ASN A 154 -17.77 -16.20 12.83
CA ASN A 154 -18.28 -16.85 11.62
C ASN A 154 -17.59 -16.35 10.32
N THR A 155 -16.32 -15.93 10.45
CA THR A 155 -15.50 -15.43 9.34
C THR A 155 -15.08 -16.59 8.44
N ARG A 156 -15.25 -16.44 7.13
CA ARG A 156 -14.67 -17.36 6.14
C ARG A 156 -13.16 -17.10 6.06
N ILE A 157 -12.34 -18.10 6.31
CA ILE A 157 -10.88 -17.97 6.22
C ILE A 157 -10.34 -19.07 5.33
N GLU A 158 -9.55 -18.68 4.34
CA GLU A 158 -8.81 -19.58 3.47
C GLU A 158 -7.33 -19.28 3.62
N ILE A 159 -6.53 -20.33 3.84
CA ILE A 159 -5.08 -20.22 3.85
C ILE A 159 -4.59 -20.38 2.41
N LEU A 160 -3.93 -19.35 1.90
CA LEU A 160 -3.42 -19.32 0.54
C LEU A 160 -2.18 -20.20 0.44
N GLN A 161 -2.21 -21.18 -0.45
CA GLN A 161 -1.04 -21.98 -0.79
C GLN A 161 -0.18 -21.19 -1.77
N MET A 162 0.97 -20.73 -1.30
CA MET A 162 1.98 -20.06 -2.12
C MET A 162 3.36 -20.39 -1.58
N GLU A 163 4.37 -20.39 -2.45
CA GLU A 163 5.75 -20.50 -2.01
C GLU A 163 6.13 -19.25 -1.19
N PRO A 164 6.72 -19.41 0.02
CA PRO A 164 7.11 -18.27 0.82
C PRO A 164 8.21 -17.46 0.14
N ILE A 165 7.92 -16.21 -0.18
CA ILE A 165 8.90 -15.27 -0.71
C ILE A 165 9.39 -14.37 0.44
N PRO A 166 10.64 -14.53 0.93
CA PRO A 166 11.17 -13.81 2.09
C PRO A 166 11.58 -12.36 1.73
N ILE A 167 10.64 -11.61 1.17
CA ILE A 167 10.79 -10.20 0.78
C ILE A 167 9.88 -9.35 1.67
N SER A 168 10.38 -8.17 2.03
CA SER A 168 9.61 -7.12 2.68
C SER A 168 9.99 -5.78 2.08
N SER A 169 9.06 -4.83 2.07
CA SER A 169 9.37 -3.46 1.64
C SER A 169 10.46 -2.83 2.51
N THR A 170 10.54 -3.18 3.81
CA THR A 170 11.63 -2.74 4.68
C THR A 170 12.99 -3.19 4.16
N LYS A 171 13.15 -4.47 3.79
CA LYS A 171 14.40 -4.99 3.24
C LYS A 171 14.78 -4.30 1.93
N VAL A 172 13.80 -4.02 1.07
CA VAL A 172 14.03 -3.26 -0.17
C VAL A 172 14.55 -1.85 0.15
N ARG A 173 13.88 -1.12 1.05
CA ARG A 173 14.30 0.22 1.43
C ARG A 173 15.69 0.22 2.07
N GLU A 174 15.99 -0.73 2.95
CA GLU A 174 17.30 -0.87 3.60
C GLU A 174 18.42 -1.06 2.57
N ALA A 175 18.24 -1.95 1.58
CA ALA A 175 19.22 -2.15 0.51
C ALA A 175 19.45 -0.86 -0.30
N LEU A 176 18.38 -0.20 -0.75
CA LEU A 176 18.46 1.02 -1.55
C LEU A 176 19.09 2.19 -0.78
N LEU A 177 18.80 2.31 0.53
CA LEU A 177 19.42 3.31 1.40
C LEU A 177 20.90 3.01 1.67
N GLY A 178 21.29 1.73 1.66
CA GLY A 178 22.69 1.29 1.75
C GLY A 178 23.49 1.46 0.46
N GLY A 179 22.85 1.90 -0.63
CA GLY A 179 23.48 2.00 -1.96
C GLY A 179 23.60 0.66 -2.69
N GLU A 180 22.93 -0.39 -2.20
CA GLU A 180 22.84 -1.69 -2.86
C GLU A 180 21.69 -1.73 -3.87
N SER A 181 21.78 -2.60 -4.87
CA SER A 181 20.66 -2.84 -5.79
C SER A 181 19.60 -3.73 -5.13
N ALA A 182 18.33 -3.32 -5.26
CA ALA A 182 17.17 -4.11 -4.87
C ALA A 182 16.37 -4.65 -6.08
N ASP A 183 16.92 -4.56 -7.30
CA ASP A 183 16.18 -4.87 -8.54
C ASP A 183 15.65 -6.31 -8.56
N HIS A 184 16.42 -7.25 -7.99
CA HIS A 184 16.05 -8.66 -7.87
C HIS A 184 14.88 -8.93 -6.89
N LEU A 185 14.46 -7.93 -6.12
CA LEU A 185 13.33 -8.02 -5.18
C LEU A 185 12.04 -7.41 -5.77
N LEU A 186 12.12 -6.80 -6.95
CA LEU A 186 11.10 -5.93 -7.53
C LEU A 186 10.70 -6.39 -8.94
N PRO A 187 9.46 -6.12 -9.37
CA PRO A 187 9.14 -6.17 -10.80
C PRO A 187 10.08 -5.22 -11.58
N PRO A 188 10.57 -5.59 -12.79
CA PRO A 188 11.54 -4.77 -13.53
C PRO A 188 11.08 -3.33 -13.80
N SER A 189 9.80 -3.13 -14.12
CA SER A 189 9.20 -1.81 -14.32
C SER A 189 9.23 -0.95 -13.06
N VAL A 190 9.01 -1.56 -11.90
CA VAL A 190 9.08 -0.92 -10.58
C VAL A 190 10.52 -0.58 -10.22
N ALA A 191 11.47 -1.48 -10.47
CA ALA A 191 12.89 -1.23 -10.25
C ALA A 191 13.40 -0.03 -11.06
N SER A 192 13.11 0.00 -12.38
CA SER A 192 13.46 1.15 -13.24
C SER A 192 12.87 2.45 -12.68
N PHE A 193 11.57 2.43 -12.37
CA PHE A 193 10.88 3.63 -11.86
C PHE A 193 11.50 4.16 -10.56
N ILE A 194 11.81 3.29 -9.60
CA ILE A 194 12.46 3.68 -8.35
C ILE A 194 13.84 4.30 -8.62
N ASN A 195 14.63 3.68 -9.50
CA ASN A 195 15.99 4.12 -9.84
C ASN A 195 15.99 5.44 -10.62
N ASP A 196 15.06 5.63 -11.55
CA ASP A 196 14.93 6.83 -12.38
C ASP A 196 14.43 8.03 -11.57
N ASN A 197 13.50 7.79 -10.64
CA ASN A 197 12.87 8.84 -9.84
C ASN A 197 13.56 9.06 -8.47
N LYS A 198 14.60 8.28 -8.14
CA LYS A 198 15.39 8.43 -6.92
C LYS A 198 14.57 8.42 -5.63
N ILE A 199 13.48 7.65 -5.61
CA ILE A 199 12.42 7.68 -4.57
C ILE A 199 12.99 7.57 -3.15
N TYR A 200 14.04 6.75 -2.96
CA TYR A 200 14.67 6.51 -1.66
C TYR A 200 16.04 7.21 -1.48
N ALA A 201 16.57 7.87 -2.51
CA ALA A 201 17.93 8.45 -2.47
C ALA A 201 18.06 9.63 -1.51
N PHE A 202 16.97 10.39 -1.30
CA PHE A 202 16.95 11.59 -0.46
C PHE A 202 16.32 11.36 0.92
N ALA A 203 16.22 10.12 1.39
CA ALA A 203 15.56 9.81 2.66
C ALA A 203 16.18 10.54 3.86
N SER A 204 17.51 10.71 3.87
CA SER A 204 18.22 11.48 4.90
C SER A 204 17.86 12.97 4.90
N ASP A 205 17.53 13.54 3.74
CA ASP A 205 17.08 14.93 3.62
C ASP A 205 15.63 15.07 4.07
N LEU A 206 14.77 14.13 3.68
CA LEU A 206 13.35 14.05 4.05
C LEU A 206 13.13 13.83 5.56
N SER A 207 14.09 13.20 6.25
CA SER A 207 14.04 13.02 7.71
C SER A 207 13.93 14.35 8.48
N GLY A 208 14.46 15.44 7.92
CA GLY A 208 14.35 16.79 8.48
C GLY A 208 12.93 17.36 8.48
N LEU A 209 11.98 16.70 7.80
CA LEU A 209 10.57 17.07 7.70
C LEU A 209 9.65 16.10 8.46
N SER A 210 10.18 15.33 9.41
CA SER A 210 9.40 14.35 10.18
C SER A 210 8.15 14.95 10.85
N SER A 211 8.24 16.18 11.38
CA SER A 211 7.11 16.92 11.96
C SER A 211 6.09 17.41 10.94
N ASP A 212 6.53 17.65 9.69
CA ASP A 212 5.72 18.21 8.61
C ASP A 212 5.17 17.13 7.67
N TRP A 213 5.56 15.86 7.85
CA TRP A 213 5.22 14.79 6.91
C TRP A 213 3.71 14.61 6.73
N LEU A 214 2.95 14.63 7.83
CA LEU A 214 1.49 14.55 7.76
C LEU A 214 0.87 15.75 7.01
N TYR A 215 1.47 16.93 7.12
CA TYR A 215 1.03 18.11 6.38
C TYR A 215 1.32 17.94 4.87
N LEU A 216 2.50 17.45 4.51
CA LEU A 216 2.84 17.16 3.11
C LEU A 216 1.95 16.07 2.50
N GLN A 217 1.64 15.01 3.25
CA GLN A 217 0.69 13.97 2.81
C GLN A 217 -0.70 14.54 2.54
N LYS A 218 -1.20 15.44 3.40
CA LYS A 218 -2.48 16.12 3.18
C LYS A 218 -2.45 17.05 1.97
N LEU A 219 -1.34 17.76 1.75
CA LEU A 219 -1.18 18.60 0.55
C LEU A 219 -1.09 17.78 -0.73
N GLU A 220 -0.40 16.63 -0.70
CA GLU A 220 -0.38 15.70 -1.83
C GLU A 220 -1.79 15.18 -2.12
N GLN A 221 -2.54 14.81 -1.08
CA GLN A 221 -3.91 14.30 -1.21
C GLN A 221 -4.82 15.27 -1.98
N THR A 222 -4.69 16.58 -1.78
CA THR A 222 -5.53 17.56 -2.51
C THR A 222 -5.28 17.58 -4.01
N GLN A 223 -4.14 17.06 -4.47
CA GLN A 223 -3.78 17.02 -5.89
C GLN A 223 -4.46 15.88 -6.65
N TRP A 224 -4.92 14.84 -5.96
CA TRP A 224 -5.47 13.64 -6.60
C TRP A 224 -6.67 13.89 -7.53
N PRO A 225 -7.66 14.73 -7.18
CA PRO A 225 -8.74 15.05 -8.10
C PRO A 225 -8.37 16.04 -9.21
N LEU A 226 -7.18 16.65 -9.16
CA LEU A 226 -6.81 17.79 -10.01
C LEU A 226 -5.70 17.50 -11.02
N LEU A 227 -4.76 16.63 -10.66
CA LEU A 227 -3.57 16.35 -11.47
C LEU A 227 -3.57 14.90 -11.94
N SER A 228 -3.09 14.70 -13.17
CA SER A 228 -2.79 13.37 -13.68
C SER A 228 -1.68 12.72 -12.86
N GLN A 229 -1.66 11.39 -12.85
CA GLN A 229 -0.65 10.63 -12.12
C GLN A 229 0.80 11.01 -12.51
N LYS A 230 1.05 11.27 -13.80
CA LYS A 230 2.34 11.76 -14.30
C LYS A 230 2.74 13.10 -13.68
N ARG A 231 1.79 14.06 -13.59
CA ARG A 231 2.02 15.37 -12.97
C ARG A 231 2.26 15.25 -11.46
N ARG A 232 1.53 14.36 -10.77
CA ARG A 232 1.75 14.07 -9.34
C ARG A 232 3.17 13.56 -9.08
N VAL A 233 3.62 12.55 -9.83
CA VAL A 233 5.00 12.02 -9.73
C VAL A 233 6.04 13.12 -10.04
N HIS A 234 5.79 13.95 -11.05
CA HIS A 234 6.67 15.07 -11.35
C HIS A 234 6.78 16.06 -10.19
N GLY A 235 5.66 16.45 -9.57
CA GLY A 235 5.63 17.28 -8.37
C GLY A 235 6.44 16.69 -7.22
N LEU A 236 6.35 15.37 -6.99
CA LEU A 236 7.15 14.69 -5.97
C LEU A 236 8.66 14.73 -6.28
N ASN A 237 9.06 14.52 -7.53
CA ASN A 237 10.47 14.59 -7.93
C ASN A 237 11.04 15.99 -7.71
N VAL A 238 10.29 17.03 -8.10
CA VAL A 238 10.68 18.43 -7.88
C VAL A 238 10.74 18.75 -6.39
N MET A 239 9.78 18.27 -5.59
CA MET A 239 9.80 18.41 -4.14
C MET A 239 11.08 17.81 -3.52
N GLN A 240 11.40 16.55 -3.83
CA GLN A 240 12.58 15.88 -3.26
C GLN A 240 13.87 16.62 -3.60
N TYR A 241 14.04 17.01 -4.86
CA TYR A 241 15.23 17.74 -5.29
C TYR A 241 15.31 19.16 -4.69
N SER A 242 14.15 19.83 -4.54
CA SER A 242 14.08 21.14 -3.87
C SER A 242 14.49 21.05 -2.41
N ILE A 243 14.08 19.98 -1.69
CA ILE A 243 14.50 19.73 -0.31
C ILE A 243 16.01 19.48 -0.24
N HIS A 244 16.55 18.68 -1.15
CA HIS A 244 17.99 18.42 -1.23
C HIS A 244 18.81 19.71 -1.41
N LEU A 245 18.43 20.54 -2.40
CA LEU A 245 19.06 21.84 -2.61
C LEU A 245 18.88 22.77 -1.42
N ALA A 246 17.70 22.78 -0.79
CA ALA A 246 17.43 23.60 0.37
C ALA A 246 18.36 23.26 1.55
N LYS A 247 18.63 21.96 1.76
CA LYS A 247 19.58 21.49 2.77
C LYS A 247 21.01 21.95 2.48
N ILE A 248 21.46 21.86 1.22
CA ILE A 248 22.79 22.33 0.79
C ILE A 248 22.95 23.83 1.03
N HIS A 249 21.95 24.62 0.65
CA HIS A 249 21.98 26.07 0.74
C HIS A 249 21.52 26.64 2.09
N LYS A 250 21.20 25.76 3.06
CA LYS A 250 20.74 26.12 4.41
C LYS A 250 19.51 27.05 4.41
N VAL A 251 18.55 26.76 3.53
CA VAL A 251 17.25 27.45 3.49
C VAL A 251 16.14 26.54 4.03
N ASP A 252 14.95 27.12 4.24
CA ASP A 252 13.82 26.44 4.88
C ASP A 252 13.33 25.22 4.06
N LEU A 253 13.49 24.03 4.63
CA LEU A 253 13.14 22.75 3.99
C LEU A 253 11.63 22.64 3.73
N ARG A 254 10.80 23.14 4.64
CA ARG A 254 9.35 23.03 4.53
C ARG A 254 8.84 23.89 3.38
N ARG A 255 9.34 25.12 3.25
CA ARG A 255 9.00 26.02 2.14
C ARG A 255 9.46 25.42 0.81
N ALA A 256 10.66 24.87 0.74
CA ALA A 256 11.16 24.20 -0.46
C ALA A 256 10.30 22.98 -0.83
N ALA A 257 9.90 22.17 0.15
CA ALA A 257 9.01 21.04 -0.05
C ALA A 257 7.65 21.49 -0.61
N VAL A 258 6.99 22.44 0.05
CA VAL A 258 5.68 22.93 -0.39
C VAL A 258 5.75 23.56 -1.78
N ALA A 259 6.78 24.37 -2.06
CA ALA A 259 6.97 25.00 -3.36
C ALA A 259 7.18 23.95 -4.46
N GLY A 260 8.03 22.95 -4.24
CA GLY A 260 8.25 21.90 -5.22
C GLY A 260 7.03 20.98 -5.41
N LEU A 261 6.32 20.66 -4.32
CA LEU A 261 5.15 19.80 -4.35
C LEU A 261 3.96 20.44 -5.09
N LEU A 262 3.79 21.76 -4.98
CA LEU A 262 2.66 22.51 -5.56
C LEU A 262 3.05 23.29 -6.83
N HIS A 263 4.24 23.10 -7.38
CA HIS A 263 4.71 23.92 -8.50
C HIS A 263 3.86 23.75 -9.77
N ASP A 264 3.26 22.57 -9.95
CA ASP A 264 2.49 22.17 -11.13
C ASP A 264 0.97 22.31 -10.91
N TYR A 265 0.55 23.20 -10.00
CA TYR A 265 -0.87 23.44 -9.63
C TYR A 265 -1.54 24.56 -10.45
N ALA A 266 -0.86 25.09 -11.46
CA ALA A 266 -1.34 26.17 -12.33
C ALA A 266 -2.15 25.67 -13.54
#